data_AF-A0A5B6WNL8-F1
#
_entry.id   AF-A0A5B6WNL8-F1
#
_cell.length_a   1.000
_cell.length_b   1.000
_cell.length_c   1.000
_cell.angle_alpha   90.00
_cell.angle_beta   90.00
_cell.angle_gamma   90.00
#
_symmetry.space_group_name_H-M   'P 1'
#
loop_
_entity.id
_entity.type
_entity.pdbx_description
1 polymer ?
#
loop_
_entity_poly.entity_id
_entity_poly.type
_entity_poly.pdbx_seq_one_letter_code
_entity_poly.pdbx_strand_id
1 'polypeptide(L)'
;MDSSCVATSFRIPEQVLTSSGQRMQLLGFGTAAYPLVTPEVAKQAILQAIELGYRHFDTAYIYGTEQPLGEAIVEAISLGLIKSRDELFITTKLWCSDAYGELVLPQLRKSLQNLKMEYVDLYLIHWPLSSKQGRYEFPVRKEEISPMDFGSVWAAMEDCQRLGLTKSIGVSNFSCKKLADILALAKIPPAVNQVEFNPLWNQKKLREYCKANGVLLIGYSPLGASGTLWGSSRVLENEVLKEIAEAKGKTVAQICLKWAFEEGVGVIVKSFNVERMKQNLEILDWSLSEEERKRIGDLPQSRSCTGESFVSENGTFKTIEEFWDGENMGSIPDCVLRWSGQRMPVVGFGTASEIVKGSDFFTFTKQAVLQAIKLGYRHFDTASLYGSEQPLGEAIVEALSLGLIKSRNELFITSKL
;
A
#
# COMPACT_ATOMS: atom_id res chain seq x y z
N MET A 1 -18.13 39.97 13.46
CA MET A 1 -17.34 38.96 12.73
C MET A 1 -16.29 38.50 13.70
N ASP A 2 -16.59 37.44 14.44
CA ASP A 2 -15.74 36.94 15.51
C ASP A 2 -15.48 35.47 15.21
N SER A 3 -14.50 35.23 14.35
CA SER A 3 -14.00 33.89 14.02
C SER A 3 -12.93 33.56 15.04
N SER A 4 -13.34 33.32 16.29
CA SER A 4 -12.47 32.68 17.26
C SER A 4 -12.20 31.27 16.76
N CYS A 5 -10.99 31.09 16.23
CA CYS A 5 -10.46 29.78 15.89
C CYS A 5 -10.38 29.00 17.20
N VAL A 6 -11.37 28.13 17.44
CA VAL A 6 -11.33 27.21 18.56
C VAL A 6 -10.14 26.30 18.31
N ALA A 7 -9.02 26.59 18.97
CA ALA A 7 -7.87 25.71 18.99
C ALA A 7 -8.37 24.34 19.48
N THR A 8 -8.50 23.40 18.55
CA THR A 8 -8.98 22.07 18.86
C THR A 8 -7.94 21.38 19.73
N SER A 9 -8.27 21.15 21.01
CA SER A 9 -7.35 20.61 22.02
C SER A 9 -7.01 19.11 21.88
N PHE A 10 -7.24 18.50 20.71
CA PHE A 10 -6.87 17.10 20.52
C PHE A 10 -5.37 16.99 20.23
N ARG A 11 -4.69 16.09 20.95
CA ARG A 11 -3.30 15.72 20.67
C ARG A 11 -3.30 14.42 19.88
N ILE A 12 -2.75 14.47 18.66
CA ILE A 12 -2.56 13.26 17.87
C ILE A 12 -1.60 12.33 18.62
N PRO A 13 -1.95 11.05 18.84
CA PRO A 13 -1.10 10.11 19.55
C PRO A 13 0.27 9.96 18.88
N GLU A 14 1.30 9.82 19.71
CA GLU A 14 2.69 9.73 19.30
C GLU A 14 3.27 8.36 19.65
N GLN A 15 4.08 7.82 18.75
CA GLN A 15 4.87 6.61 18.99
C GLN A 15 6.35 6.98 19.05
N VAL A 16 7.07 6.40 20.02
CA VAL A 16 8.54 6.49 20.06
C VAL A 16 9.11 5.50 19.06
N LEU A 17 9.93 6.00 18.13
CA LEU A 17 10.65 5.21 17.15
C LEU A 17 11.85 4.53 17.82
N THR A 18 11.91 3.21 17.78
CA THR A 18 12.87 2.41 18.55
C THR A 18 14.33 2.74 18.22
N SER A 19 14.66 3.00 16.96
CA SER A 19 16.04 3.21 16.53
C SER A 19 16.57 4.63 16.73
N SER A 20 15.70 5.63 16.94
CA SER A 20 16.09 7.04 17.11
C SER A 20 15.64 7.68 18.42
N GLY A 21 14.66 7.09 19.12
CA GLY A 21 14.01 7.69 20.28
C GLY A 21 13.07 8.85 19.93
N GLN A 22 12.90 9.17 18.65
CA GLN A 22 12.06 10.27 18.18
C GLN A 22 10.57 9.93 18.35
N ARG A 23 9.75 10.95 18.68
CA ARG A 23 8.28 10.82 18.71
C ARG A 23 7.70 11.15 17.34
N MET A 24 6.87 10.27 16.82
CA MET A 24 6.18 10.40 15.53
C MET A 24 4.67 10.41 15.74
N GLN A 25 3.94 11.39 15.20
CA GLN A 25 2.48 11.37 15.23
C GLN A 25 1.91 10.27 14.33
N LEU A 26 0.99 9.48 14.86
CA LEU A 26 0.42 8.31 14.19
C LEU A 26 -0.63 8.63 13.13
N LEU A 27 -0.99 9.91 12.96
CA LEU A 27 -1.85 10.38 11.88
C LEU A 27 -1.12 11.48 11.12
N GLY A 28 -0.78 11.20 9.86
CA GLY A 28 -0.04 12.09 8.98
C GLY A 28 -0.82 12.50 7.74
N PHE A 29 -0.45 13.66 7.20
CA PHE A 29 -0.98 14.19 5.95
C PHE A 29 -0.12 13.71 4.76
N GLY A 30 -0.71 12.94 3.87
CA GLY A 30 -0.05 12.47 2.65
C GLY A 30 -0.12 13.49 1.53
N THR A 31 0.95 13.61 0.75
CA THR A 31 1.02 14.55 -0.38
C THR A 31 1.08 13.88 -1.75
N ALA A 32 1.08 12.55 -1.81
CA ALA A 32 1.01 11.79 -3.06
C ALA A 32 -0.32 12.05 -3.81
N ALA A 33 -0.23 12.35 -5.10
CA ALA A 33 -1.39 12.49 -5.98
C ALA A 33 -1.10 11.88 -7.35
N TYR A 34 -2.14 11.39 -8.01
CA TYR A 34 -2.06 10.95 -9.40
C TYR A 34 -3.36 11.30 -10.12
N PRO A 35 -3.32 12.04 -11.25
CA PRO A 35 -2.18 12.81 -11.73
C PRO A 35 -1.62 13.78 -10.67
N LEU A 36 -0.38 14.25 -10.87
CA LEU A 36 0.20 15.25 -9.97
C LEU A 36 -0.67 16.51 -9.95
N VAL A 37 -0.79 17.12 -8.78
CA VAL A 37 -1.44 18.44 -8.64
C VAL A 37 -0.43 19.55 -8.87
N THR A 38 -0.91 20.76 -9.15
CA THR A 38 -0.02 21.91 -9.29
C THR A 38 0.65 22.26 -7.94
N PRO A 39 1.85 22.86 -7.96
CA PRO A 39 2.54 23.32 -6.76
C PRO A 39 1.67 24.17 -5.83
N GLU A 40 0.83 25.05 -6.38
CA GLU A 40 -0.04 25.96 -5.63
C GLU A 40 -1.13 25.20 -4.87
N VAL A 41 -1.77 24.22 -5.53
CA VAL A 41 -2.80 23.38 -4.91
C VAL A 41 -2.19 22.52 -3.79
N ALA A 42 -1.00 21.96 -4.02
CA ALA A 42 -0.28 21.21 -2.99
C ALA A 42 0.06 22.10 -1.79
N LYS A 43 0.66 23.27 -2.03
CA LYS A 43 1.05 24.23 -0.99
C LYS A 43 -0.16 24.67 -0.16
N GLN A 44 -1.26 25.05 -0.81
CA GLN A 44 -2.47 25.49 -0.12
C GLN A 44 -3.06 24.40 0.77
N ALA A 45 -3.15 23.17 0.27
CA ALA A 45 -3.68 22.06 1.05
C ALA A 45 -2.80 21.70 2.26
N ILE A 46 -1.47 21.79 2.10
CA ILE A 46 -0.51 21.59 3.20
C ILE A 46 -0.68 22.68 4.26
N LEU A 47 -0.78 23.95 3.85
CA LEU A 47 -0.97 25.07 4.78
C LEU A 47 -2.27 24.91 5.58
N GLN A 48 -3.37 24.54 4.92
CA GLN A 48 -4.65 24.23 5.56
C GLN A 48 -4.54 23.05 6.53
N ALA A 49 -3.78 22.00 6.19
CA ALA A 49 -3.54 20.89 7.09
C ALA A 49 -2.76 21.33 8.34
N ILE A 50 -1.76 22.21 8.21
CA ILE A 50 -1.03 22.78 9.37
C ILE A 50 -1.99 23.57 10.27
N GLU A 51 -2.83 24.41 9.68
CA GLU A 51 -3.85 25.22 10.38
C GLU A 51 -4.85 24.33 11.16
N LEU A 52 -5.27 23.21 10.58
CA LEU A 52 -6.16 22.23 11.22
C LEU A 52 -5.49 21.41 12.35
N GLY A 53 -4.17 21.49 12.51
CA GLY A 53 -3.44 20.79 13.57
C GLY A 53 -2.67 19.54 13.13
N TYR A 54 -2.55 19.26 11.83
CA TYR A 54 -1.61 18.23 11.38
C TYR A 54 -0.18 18.63 11.74
N ARG A 55 0.57 17.67 12.27
CA ARG A 55 1.99 17.85 12.64
C ARG A 55 2.91 16.81 11.99
N HIS A 56 2.36 15.87 11.23
CA HIS A 56 3.13 14.89 10.48
C HIS A 56 2.77 14.98 8.99
N PHE A 57 3.78 15.17 8.12
CA PHE A 57 3.64 15.27 6.67
C PHE A 57 4.49 14.22 5.97
N ASP A 58 3.87 13.52 5.03
CA ASP A 58 4.52 12.52 4.18
C ASP A 58 4.58 13.01 2.73
N THR A 59 5.81 13.11 2.23
CA THR A 59 6.13 13.44 0.83
C THR A 59 7.14 12.43 0.27
N ALA A 60 7.56 12.64 -0.96
CA ALA A 60 8.65 11.95 -1.61
C ALA A 60 9.16 12.84 -2.75
N TYR A 61 10.44 12.70 -3.09
CA TYR A 61 11.02 13.45 -4.21
C TYR A 61 10.19 13.29 -5.51
N ILE A 62 9.76 12.06 -5.81
CA ILE A 62 8.99 11.76 -7.03
C ILE A 62 7.60 12.39 -7.07
N TYR A 63 7.04 12.80 -5.92
CA TYR A 63 5.70 13.41 -5.89
C TYR A 63 5.70 14.85 -6.39
N GLY A 64 6.86 15.50 -6.49
CA GLY A 64 6.95 16.92 -6.83
C GLY A 64 6.36 17.86 -5.78
N THR A 65 6.09 17.36 -4.56
CA THR A 65 5.46 18.13 -3.47
C THR A 65 6.43 18.58 -2.37
N GLU A 66 7.73 18.25 -2.48
CA GLU A 66 8.75 18.69 -1.53
C GLU A 66 8.89 20.22 -1.48
N GLN A 67 8.99 20.87 -2.64
CA GLN A 67 9.09 22.34 -2.69
C GLN A 67 7.81 23.04 -2.17
N PRO A 68 6.59 22.65 -2.61
CA PRO A 68 5.35 23.15 -2.03
C PRO A 68 5.26 22.97 -0.51
N LEU A 69 5.73 21.83 0.02
CA LEU A 69 5.76 21.57 1.45
C LEU A 69 6.72 22.52 2.18
N GLY A 70 7.94 22.69 1.69
CA GLY A 70 8.91 23.63 2.27
C GLY A 70 8.38 25.07 2.28
N GLU A 71 7.72 25.49 1.20
CA GLU A 71 7.10 26.82 1.10
C GLU A 71 5.92 27.01 2.04
N ALA A 72 5.06 26.00 2.19
CA ALA A 72 3.94 26.04 3.12
C ALA A 72 4.41 26.10 4.58
N ILE A 73 5.50 25.41 4.93
CA ILE A 73 6.06 25.45 6.30
C ILE A 73 6.62 26.83 6.62
N VAL A 74 7.39 27.43 5.71
CA VAL A 74 7.91 28.80 5.88
C VAL A 74 6.76 29.80 6.07
N GLU A 75 5.71 29.67 5.25
CA GLU A 75 4.52 30.52 5.36
C GLU A 75 3.79 30.29 6.69
N ALA A 76 3.60 29.05 7.11
CA ALA A 76 2.94 28.69 8.37
C ALA A 76 3.68 29.26 9.59
N ILE A 77 5.01 29.26 9.58
CA ILE A 77 5.83 29.91 10.62
C ILE A 77 5.62 31.42 10.59
N SER A 78 5.64 32.04 9.41
CA SER A 78 5.45 33.50 9.28
C SER A 78 4.06 33.96 9.74
N LEU A 79 3.04 33.12 9.54
CA LEU A 79 1.66 33.36 9.98
C LEU A 79 1.42 32.99 11.45
N GLY A 80 2.41 32.38 12.12
CA GLY A 80 2.29 31.94 13.52
C GLY A 80 1.41 30.70 13.73
N LEU A 81 1.12 29.92 12.69
CA LEU A 81 0.37 28.66 12.79
C LEU A 81 1.17 27.56 13.52
N ILE A 82 2.49 27.65 13.43
CA ILE A 82 3.48 26.85 14.18
C ILE A 82 4.64 27.77 14.58
N LYS A 83 5.32 27.48 15.69
CA LYS A 83 6.42 28.32 16.19
C LYS A 83 7.73 28.07 15.44
N SER A 84 7.94 26.84 14.98
CA SER A 84 9.20 26.43 14.34
C SER A 84 9.01 25.15 13.53
N ARG A 85 10.02 24.83 12.70
CA ARG A 85 10.14 23.56 11.97
C ARG A 85 10.10 22.34 12.90
N ASP A 86 10.56 22.47 14.14
CA ASP A 86 10.67 21.37 15.11
C ASP A 86 9.31 20.88 15.65
N GLU A 87 8.23 21.61 15.39
CA GLU A 87 6.87 21.14 15.69
C GLU A 87 6.36 20.09 14.70
N LEU A 88 7.05 19.91 13.57
CA LEU A 88 6.62 19.03 12.49
C LEU A 88 7.48 17.77 12.40
N PHE A 89 6.84 16.65 12.05
CA PHE A 89 7.47 15.42 11.61
C PHE A 89 7.35 15.31 10.09
N ILE A 90 8.47 15.38 9.38
CA ILE A 90 8.51 15.36 7.91
C ILE A 90 9.17 14.08 7.42
N THR A 91 8.45 13.35 6.58
CA THR A 91 8.93 12.15 5.88
C THR A 91 9.16 12.45 4.40
N THR A 92 10.33 12.10 3.87
CA THR A 92 10.56 12.00 2.40
C THR A 92 11.17 10.66 2.02
N LYS A 93 11.30 10.37 0.72
CA LYS A 93 11.64 9.04 0.20
C LYS A 93 12.65 9.09 -0.94
N LEU A 94 13.62 8.18 -0.89
CA LEU A 94 14.60 7.87 -1.94
C LEU A 94 13.90 7.13 -3.09
N TRP A 95 13.87 7.73 -4.28
CA TRP A 95 13.28 7.10 -5.47
C TRP A 95 14.19 6.02 -6.07
N CYS A 96 13.60 5.10 -6.84
CA CYS A 96 14.28 3.95 -7.44
C CYS A 96 15.49 4.32 -8.31
N SER A 97 15.45 5.47 -9.00
CA SER A 97 16.55 5.94 -9.85
C SER A 97 17.79 6.35 -9.06
N ASP A 98 17.65 6.61 -7.76
CA ASP A 98 18.74 7.00 -6.86
C ASP A 98 19.01 5.93 -5.79
N ALA A 99 18.39 4.76 -5.90
CA ALA A 99 18.61 3.60 -5.04
C ALA A 99 19.93 2.90 -5.36
N TYR A 100 21.03 3.66 -5.28
CA TYR A 100 22.43 3.25 -5.44
C TYR A 100 23.21 3.92 -4.31
N GLY A 101 24.11 3.20 -3.64
CA GLY A 101 24.77 3.68 -2.41
C GLY A 101 25.41 5.07 -2.55
N GLU A 102 26.08 5.32 -3.68
CA GLU A 102 26.73 6.60 -3.99
C GLU A 102 25.76 7.76 -4.26
N LEU A 103 24.49 7.47 -4.58
CA LEU A 103 23.46 8.47 -4.92
C LEU A 103 22.55 8.82 -3.74
N VAL A 104 22.47 7.99 -2.70
CA VAL A 104 21.58 8.20 -1.55
C VAL A 104 21.82 9.56 -0.88
N LEU A 105 23.07 9.86 -0.53
CA LEU A 105 23.42 11.10 0.18
C LEU A 105 23.22 12.36 -0.71
N PRO A 106 23.72 12.41 -1.96
CA PRO A 106 23.41 13.51 -2.89
C PRO A 106 21.90 13.74 -3.05
N GLN A 107 21.12 12.67 -3.15
CA GLN A 107 19.68 12.76 -3.37
C GLN A 107 18.95 13.31 -2.13
N LEU A 108 19.32 12.87 -0.92
CA LEU A 108 18.75 13.45 0.30
C LEU A 108 19.07 14.95 0.42
N ARG A 109 20.29 15.38 0.07
CA ARG A 109 20.64 16.81 0.06
C ARG A 109 19.78 17.61 -0.91
N LYS A 110 19.44 17.05 -2.07
CA LYS A 110 18.52 17.65 -3.03
C LYS A 110 17.10 17.77 -2.46
N SER A 111 16.60 16.72 -1.82
CA SER A 111 15.32 16.76 -1.11
C SER A 111 15.30 17.85 -0.04
N LEU A 112 16.36 17.98 0.77
CA LEU A 112 16.48 19.01 1.80
C LEU A 112 16.48 20.44 1.22
N GLN A 113 17.12 20.64 0.07
CA GLN A 113 17.08 21.92 -0.66
C GLN A 113 15.67 22.26 -1.13
N ASN A 114 14.96 21.31 -1.76
CA ASN A 114 13.56 21.49 -2.17
C ASN A 114 12.68 21.86 -0.97
N LEU A 115 12.84 21.10 0.12
CA LEU A 115 12.11 21.26 1.37
C LEU A 115 12.50 22.51 2.17
N LYS A 116 13.58 23.21 1.80
CA LYS A 116 14.12 24.38 2.51
C LYS A 116 14.39 24.11 4.00
N MET A 117 14.98 22.95 4.31
CA MET A 117 15.27 22.53 5.68
C MET A 117 16.63 21.82 5.79
N GLU A 118 17.19 21.78 6.99
CA GLU A 118 18.50 21.16 7.25
C GLU A 118 18.40 19.64 7.50
N TYR A 119 17.23 19.17 7.91
CA TYR A 119 16.97 17.76 8.18
C TYR A 119 15.52 17.37 7.91
N VAL A 120 15.29 16.08 7.63
CA VAL A 120 13.98 15.43 7.71
C VAL A 120 13.90 14.54 8.94
N ASP A 121 12.69 14.25 9.41
CA ASP A 121 12.49 13.40 10.57
C ASP A 121 12.63 11.93 10.21
N LEU A 122 12.17 11.57 9.00
CA LEU A 122 12.24 10.22 8.47
C LEU A 122 12.61 10.23 6.99
N TYR A 123 13.61 9.42 6.63
CA TYR A 123 13.97 9.16 5.24
C TYR A 123 13.76 7.68 4.90
N LEU A 124 12.96 7.41 3.87
CA LEU A 124 12.57 6.05 3.50
C LEU A 124 13.16 5.63 2.16
N ILE A 125 13.58 4.38 2.02
CA ILE A 125 13.69 3.75 0.70
C ILE A 125 12.27 3.56 0.15
N HIS A 126 11.93 4.13 -1.01
CA HIS A 126 10.54 4.17 -1.49
C HIS A 126 10.02 2.80 -1.99
N TRP A 127 10.88 2.05 -2.69
CA TRP A 127 10.59 0.71 -3.21
C TRP A 127 11.86 -0.15 -3.15
N PRO A 128 11.75 -1.48 -2.99
CA PRO A 128 12.91 -2.38 -2.85
C PRO A 128 13.54 -2.75 -4.20
N LEU A 129 13.77 -1.77 -5.08
CA LEU A 129 14.35 -1.96 -6.40
C LEU A 129 15.11 -0.71 -6.85
N SER A 130 16.04 -0.90 -7.78
CA SER A 130 16.73 0.20 -8.46
C SER A 130 16.21 0.35 -9.88
N SER A 131 16.23 1.56 -10.41
CA SER A 131 15.91 1.83 -11.81
C SER A 131 16.98 2.67 -12.47
N LYS A 132 16.85 2.94 -13.78
CA LYS A 132 17.80 3.80 -14.50
C LYS A 132 18.01 5.14 -13.80
N GLN A 133 19.29 5.43 -13.54
CA GLN A 133 19.73 6.66 -12.88
C GLN A 133 19.26 7.92 -13.62
N GLY A 134 18.88 8.94 -12.86
CA GLY A 134 18.43 10.24 -13.39
C GLY A 134 17.07 10.22 -14.10
N ARG A 135 16.35 9.10 -14.14
CA ARG A 135 15.01 9.02 -14.72
C ARG A 135 13.93 8.94 -13.64
N TYR A 136 13.22 10.04 -13.47
CA TYR A 136 12.16 10.21 -12.48
C TYR A 136 10.79 10.05 -13.13
N GLU A 137 10.30 8.83 -13.23
CA GLU A 137 8.97 8.53 -13.79
C GLU A 137 8.25 7.45 -12.97
N PHE A 138 6.92 7.53 -12.95
CA PHE A 138 6.05 6.49 -12.42
C PHE A 138 4.87 6.28 -13.40
N PRO A 139 4.62 5.05 -13.87
CA PRO A 139 5.35 3.81 -13.58
C PRO A 139 6.78 3.80 -14.16
N VAL A 140 7.68 3.06 -13.50
CA VAL A 140 9.05 2.81 -13.99
C VAL A 140 8.99 1.88 -15.21
N ARG A 141 9.81 2.14 -16.24
CA ARG A 141 9.95 1.23 -17.38
C ARG A 141 10.52 -0.11 -16.96
N LYS A 142 9.84 -1.19 -17.37
CA LYS A 142 10.14 -2.57 -16.97
C LYS A 142 11.56 -3.00 -17.33
N GLU A 143 12.06 -2.54 -18.48
CA GLU A 143 13.38 -2.86 -19.01
C GLU A 143 14.53 -2.14 -18.28
N GLU A 144 14.18 -1.15 -17.46
CA GLU A 144 15.14 -0.31 -16.74
C GLU A 144 15.19 -0.63 -15.24
N ILE A 145 14.49 -1.68 -14.81
CA ILE A 145 14.49 -2.16 -13.42
C ILE A 145 15.65 -3.11 -13.21
N SER A 146 16.35 -2.91 -12.10
CA SER A 146 17.47 -3.76 -11.66
C SER A 146 17.33 -4.13 -10.18
N PRO A 147 17.94 -5.24 -9.74
CA PRO A 147 18.02 -5.56 -8.33
C PRO A 147 18.73 -4.45 -7.57
N MET A 148 18.16 -4.02 -6.45
CA MET A 148 18.82 -3.07 -5.56
C MET A 148 19.87 -3.79 -4.72
N ASP A 149 21.06 -3.19 -4.59
CA ASP A 149 22.03 -3.59 -3.57
C ASP A 149 21.59 -3.03 -2.21
N PHE A 150 20.88 -3.87 -1.45
CA PHE A 150 20.35 -3.52 -0.14
C PHE A 150 21.45 -3.10 0.84
N GLY A 151 22.62 -3.75 0.79
CA GLY A 151 23.73 -3.47 1.69
C GLY A 151 24.33 -2.09 1.44
N SER A 152 24.64 -1.79 0.18
CA SER A 152 25.20 -0.50 -0.23
C SER A 152 24.24 0.66 0.01
N VAL A 153 22.97 0.51 -0.38
CA VAL A 153 21.94 1.55 -0.18
C VAL A 153 21.66 1.77 1.31
N TRP A 154 21.50 0.71 2.11
CA TRP A 154 21.20 0.86 3.53
C TRP A 154 22.38 1.49 4.29
N ALA A 155 23.62 1.09 4.00
CA ALA A 155 24.81 1.73 4.59
C ALA A 155 24.83 3.25 4.31
N ALA A 156 24.47 3.68 3.10
CA ALA A 156 24.38 5.10 2.78
C ALA A 156 23.20 5.82 3.48
N MET A 157 22.09 5.12 3.73
CA MET A 157 20.99 5.64 4.57
C MET A 157 21.47 5.86 6.02
N GLU A 158 22.24 4.94 6.58
CA GLU A 158 22.85 5.08 7.90
C GLU A 158 23.80 6.29 7.95
N ASP A 159 24.60 6.50 6.91
CA ASP A 159 25.48 7.66 6.79
C ASP A 159 24.70 8.98 6.81
N CYS A 160 23.57 9.06 6.08
CA CYS A 160 22.67 10.21 6.12
C CYS A 160 22.17 10.53 7.54
N GLN A 161 21.84 9.50 8.32
CA GLN A 161 21.43 9.68 9.72
C GLN A 161 22.59 10.11 10.61
N ARG A 162 23.78 9.50 10.47
CA ARG A 162 24.98 9.90 11.24
C ARG A 162 25.40 11.33 10.96
N LEU A 163 25.20 11.82 9.73
CA LEU A 163 25.44 13.21 9.34
C LEU A 163 24.37 14.19 9.85
N GLY A 164 23.29 13.68 10.48
CA GLY A 164 22.22 14.50 11.03
C GLY A 164 21.21 15.03 10.00
N LEU A 165 21.32 14.60 8.74
CA LEU A 165 20.44 15.01 7.63
C LEU A 165 19.05 14.36 7.70
N THR A 166 18.96 13.25 8.40
CA THR A 166 17.70 12.63 8.81
C THR A 166 17.79 12.18 10.26
N LYS A 167 16.69 12.25 11.03
CA LYS A 167 16.65 11.79 12.42
C LYS A 167 16.41 10.28 12.53
N SER A 168 15.67 9.73 11.57
CA SER A 168 15.33 8.32 11.47
C SER A 168 15.42 7.84 10.01
N ILE A 169 15.70 6.56 9.81
CA ILE A 169 15.66 5.92 8.49
C ILE A 169 14.72 4.72 8.49
N GLY A 170 14.14 4.42 7.34
CA GLY A 170 13.23 3.29 7.19
C GLY A 170 13.09 2.85 5.75
N VAL A 171 12.09 2.01 5.53
CA VAL A 171 11.78 1.44 4.22
C VAL A 171 10.29 1.62 3.89
N SER A 172 9.94 1.44 2.63
CA SER A 172 8.58 1.45 2.14
C SER A 172 8.40 0.34 1.10
N ASN A 173 7.27 -0.36 1.16
CA ASN A 173 6.94 -1.48 0.29
C ASN A 173 7.86 -2.71 0.45
N PHE A 174 8.39 -2.96 1.65
CA PHE A 174 9.19 -4.17 1.92
C PHE A 174 8.29 -5.27 2.49
N SER A 175 8.39 -6.48 1.91
CA SER A 175 7.83 -7.73 2.46
C SER A 175 8.58 -8.15 3.73
N CYS A 176 8.09 -9.17 4.44
CA CYS A 176 8.81 -9.70 5.59
C CYS A 176 10.21 -10.19 5.20
N LYS A 177 10.33 -10.86 4.04
CA LYS A 177 11.62 -11.38 3.57
C LYS A 177 12.61 -10.24 3.29
N LYS A 178 12.20 -9.24 2.51
CA LYS A 178 13.08 -8.12 2.16
C LYS A 178 13.46 -7.29 3.39
N LEU A 179 12.53 -7.11 4.33
CA LEU A 179 12.81 -6.45 5.60
C LEU A 179 13.80 -7.26 6.46
N ALA A 180 13.67 -8.59 6.49
CA ALA A 180 14.64 -9.47 7.16
C ALA A 180 16.05 -9.32 6.57
N ASP A 181 16.15 -9.24 5.25
CA ASP A 181 17.42 -9.06 4.54
C ASP A 181 18.09 -7.73 4.96
N ILE A 182 17.34 -6.62 5.12
CA ILE A 182 17.85 -5.35 5.67
C ILE A 182 18.25 -5.48 7.15
N LEU A 183 17.40 -6.09 7.98
CA LEU A 183 17.68 -6.23 9.41
C LEU A 183 18.95 -7.03 9.69
N ALA A 184 19.28 -8.01 8.84
CA ALA A 184 20.49 -8.83 8.98
C ALA A 184 21.79 -8.05 8.73
N LEU A 185 21.73 -6.96 7.96
CA LEU A 185 22.89 -6.14 7.56
C LEU A 185 22.95 -4.78 8.28
N ALA A 186 21.84 -4.33 8.85
CA ALA A 186 21.71 -3.02 9.47
C ALA A 186 22.51 -2.88 10.77
N LYS A 187 23.29 -1.81 10.88
CA LYS A 187 23.84 -1.30 12.15
C LYS A 187 22.81 -0.41 12.85
N ILE A 188 22.05 0.35 12.07
CA ILE A 188 20.87 1.10 12.55
C ILE A 188 19.65 0.44 11.93
N PRO A 189 18.79 -0.23 12.71
CA PRO A 189 17.63 -0.92 12.16
C PRO A 189 16.58 0.07 11.62
N PRO A 190 15.80 -0.31 10.60
CA PRO A 190 14.70 0.51 10.10
C PRO A 190 13.73 0.91 11.22
N ALA A 191 13.48 2.21 11.36
CA ALA A 191 12.49 2.72 12.31
C ALA A 191 11.05 2.40 11.87
N VAL A 192 10.83 2.43 10.54
CA VAL A 192 9.52 2.35 9.91
C VAL A 192 9.56 1.44 8.69
N ASN A 193 8.48 0.69 8.48
CA ASN A 193 8.11 0.14 7.17
C ASN A 193 6.77 0.72 6.74
N GLN A 194 6.76 1.57 5.72
CA GLN A 194 5.55 2.19 5.19
C GLN A 194 4.96 1.33 4.05
N VAL A 195 3.71 0.89 4.16
CA VAL A 195 3.10 -0.04 3.19
C VAL A 195 1.64 0.28 2.91
N GLU A 196 1.08 -0.27 1.83
CA GLU A 196 -0.38 -0.26 1.65
C GLU A 196 -1.01 -0.93 2.86
N PHE A 197 -1.94 -0.24 3.50
CA PHE A 197 -2.70 -0.79 4.62
C PHE A 197 -4.09 -0.16 4.65
N ASN A 198 -5.12 -0.99 4.56
CA ASN A 198 -6.53 -0.59 4.63
C ASN A 198 -7.38 -1.83 5.04
N PRO A 199 -8.70 -1.68 5.30
CA PRO A 199 -9.55 -2.83 5.65
C PRO A 199 -9.53 -4.02 4.69
N LEU A 200 -9.28 -3.77 3.40
CA LEU A 200 -9.18 -4.81 2.38
C LEU A 200 -7.73 -5.30 2.16
N TRP A 201 -6.75 -4.73 2.86
CA TRP A 201 -5.37 -5.20 2.85
C TRP A 201 -4.69 -4.93 4.18
N ASN A 202 -4.89 -5.85 5.12
CA ASN A 202 -4.54 -5.71 6.54
C ASN A 202 -3.10 -6.10 6.89
N GLN A 203 -2.32 -6.62 5.94
CA GLN A 203 -0.89 -6.92 6.13
C GLN A 203 -0.59 -7.76 7.39
N LYS A 204 -1.48 -8.66 7.83
CA LYS A 204 -1.38 -9.32 9.15
C LYS A 204 0.01 -9.91 9.43
N LYS A 205 0.54 -10.71 8.48
CA LYS A 205 1.87 -11.32 8.58
C LYS A 205 2.97 -10.26 8.77
N LEU A 206 2.96 -9.22 7.94
CA LEU A 206 3.97 -8.16 7.98
C LEU A 206 3.85 -7.31 9.25
N ARG A 207 2.63 -7.04 9.73
CA ARG A 207 2.41 -6.33 11.00
C ARG A 207 2.99 -7.08 12.19
N GLU A 208 2.73 -8.38 12.28
CA GLU A 208 3.28 -9.22 13.33
C GLU A 208 4.81 -9.25 13.26
N TYR A 209 5.37 -9.37 12.04
CA TYR A 209 6.82 -9.34 11.82
C TYR A 209 7.46 -8.00 12.20
N CYS A 210 6.90 -6.87 11.76
CA CYS A 210 7.37 -5.53 12.11
C CYS A 210 7.34 -5.31 13.63
N LYS A 211 6.24 -5.68 14.29
CA LYS A 211 6.09 -5.57 15.75
C LYS A 211 7.15 -6.37 16.49
N ALA A 212 7.41 -7.62 16.06
CA ALA A 212 8.42 -8.48 16.68
C ALA A 212 9.85 -7.93 16.54
N ASN A 213 10.11 -7.12 15.52
CA ASN A 213 11.42 -6.53 15.24
C ASN A 213 11.52 -5.04 15.65
N GLY A 214 10.52 -4.51 16.36
CA GLY A 214 10.53 -3.11 16.83
C GLY A 214 10.44 -2.07 15.70
N VAL A 215 9.94 -2.47 14.53
CA VAL A 215 9.72 -1.61 13.36
C VAL A 215 8.27 -1.11 13.37
N LEU A 216 8.06 0.20 13.29
CA LEU A 216 6.72 0.78 13.23
C LEU A 216 6.14 0.62 11.82
N LEU A 217 4.92 0.06 11.72
CA LEU A 217 4.22 -0.02 10.45
C LEU A 217 3.37 1.24 10.24
N ILE A 218 3.54 1.88 9.08
CA ILE A 218 2.74 3.04 8.66
C ILE A 218 1.96 2.70 7.40
N GLY A 219 0.65 2.87 7.44
CA GLY A 219 -0.26 2.61 6.34
C GLY A 219 -0.40 3.79 5.39
N TYR A 220 0.03 3.63 4.13
CA TYR A 220 -0.41 4.49 3.04
C TYR A 220 -1.68 3.92 2.39
N SER A 221 -2.39 4.76 1.64
CA SER A 221 -3.68 4.41 1.00
C SER A 221 -4.73 3.83 1.96
N PRO A 222 -4.93 4.39 3.18
CA PRO A 222 -5.89 3.84 4.15
C PRO A 222 -7.34 3.86 3.64
N LEU A 223 -7.61 4.66 2.61
CA LEU A 223 -8.92 4.82 1.95
C LEU A 223 -8.95 4.17 0.55
N GLY A 224 -8.03 3.26 0.24
CA GLY A 224 -7.97 2.56 -1.06
C GLY A 224 -7.41 3.36 -2.24
N ALA A 225 -6.99 4.61 -2.02
CA ALA A 225 -6.42 5.52 -3.03
C ALA A 225 -7.26 5.66 -4.31
N SER A 226 -8.58 5.77 -4.14
CA SER A 226 -9.53 6.01 -5.23
C SER A 226 -9.09 7.19 -6.12
N GLY A 227 -9.15 6.99 -7.44
CA GLY A 227 -8.76 7.96 -8.46
C GLY A 227 -7.27 7.97 -8.83
N THR A 228 -6.44 7.13 -8.20
CA THR A 228 -5.01 6.98 -8.56
C THR A 228 -4.77 5.75 -9.44
N LEU A 229 -3.59 5.66 -10.07
CA LEU A 229 -3.21 4.50 -10.89
C LEU A 229 -3.08 3.20 -10.09
N TRP A 230 -2.85 3.27 -8.77
CA TRP A 230 -2.57 2.12 -7.90
C TRP A 230 -3.70 1.80 -6.92
N GLY A 231 -4.86 2.44 -7.07
CA GLY A 231 -5.95 2.38 -6.11
C GLY A 231 -7.32 2.18 -6.75
N SER A 232 -8.33 2.00 -5.92
CA SER A 232 -9.72 1.83 -6.34
C SER A 232 -10.70 2.36 -5.29
N SER A 233 -11.97 2.48 -5.66
CA SER A 233 -13.06 2.86 -4.74
C SER A 233 -13.50 1.73 -3.80
N ARG A 234 -12.97 0.50 -3.96
CA ARG A 234 -13.43 -0.72 -3.27
C ARG A 234 -13.53 -0.58 -1.75
N VAL A 235 -12.59 0.15 -1.13
CA VAL A 235 -12.61 0.40 0.32
C VAL A 235 -13.78 1.31 0.71
N LEU A 236 -13.95 2.44 0.00
CA LEU A 236 -15.00 3.41 0.33
C LEU A 236 -16.41 2.94 -0.06
N GLU A 237 -16.50 2.01 -1.01
CA GLU A 237 -17.77 1.43 -1.49
C GLU A 237 -18.16 0.13 -0.79
N ASN A 238 -17.34 -0.38 0.14
CA ASN A 238 -17.63 -1.63 0.84
C ASN A 238 -18.87 -1.52 1.74
N GLU A 239 -19.85 -2.40 1.54
CA GLU A 239 -21.13 -2.37 2.26
C GLU A 239 -20.99 -2.58 3.77
N VAL A 240 -20.10 -3.47 4.23
CA VAL A 240 -19.86 -3.67 5.67
C VAL A 240 -19.33 -2.38 6.31
N LEU A 241 -18.43 -1.67 5.63
CA LEU A 241 -17.90 -0.41 6.13
C LEU A 241 -18.96 0.71 6.14
N LYS A 242 -19.85 0.74 5.15
CA LYS A 242 -20.99 1.67 5.10
C LYS A 242 -21.98 1.43 6.24
N GLU A 243 -22.35 0.17 6.49
CA GLU A 243 -23.24 -0.20 7.59
C GLU A 243 -22.68 0.22 8.95
N ILE A 244 -21.38 -0.02 9.19
CA ILE A 244 -20.71 0.40 10.44
C ILE A 244 -20.66 1.93 10.54
N ALA A 245 -20.38 2.61 9.42
CA ALA A 245 -20.34 4.07 9.37
C ALA A 245 -21.70 4.69 9.72
N GLU A 246 -22.78 4.17 9.12
CA GLU A 246 -24.16 4.60 9.40
C GLU A 246 -24.53 4.36 10.86
N ALA A 247 -24.29 3.15 11.39
CA ALA A 247 -24.60 2.80 12.77
C ALA A 247 -23.88 3.69 13.80
N LYS A 248 -22.68 4.19 13.47
CA LYS A 248 -21.92 5.10 14.32
C LYS A 248 -22.19 6.59 14.09
N GLY A 249 -22.91 6.95 13.03
CA GLY A 249 -23.00 8.35 12.59
C GLY A 249 -21.63 8.93 12.21
N LYS A 250 -20.77 8.14 11.57
CA LYS A 250 -19.43 8.51 11.11
C LYS A 250 -19.31 8.31 9.60
N THR A 251 -18.25 8.83 8.99
CA THR A 251 -17.97 8.57 7.56
C THR A 251 -17.23 7.23 7.40
N VAL A 252 -17.35 6.60 6.22
CA VAL A 252 -16.57 5.38 5.89
C VAL A 252 -15.06 5.63 6.04
N ALA A 253 -14.59 6.84 5.69
CA ALA A 253 -13.20 7.22 5.86
C ALA A 253 -12.78 7.20 7.34
N GLN A 254 -13.61 7.76 8.22
CA GLN A 254 -13.38 7.72 9.66
C GLN A 254 -13.36 6.28 10.20
N ILE A 255 -14.23 5.39 9.72
CA ILE A 255 -14.19 3.96 10.08
C ILE A 255 -12.86 3.31 9.69
N CYS A 256 -12.39 3.53 8.45
CA CYS A 256 -11.13 2.97 7.95
C CYS A 256 -9.92 3.46 8.77
N LEU A 257 -9.85 4.77 9.02
CA LEU A 257 -8.75 5.38 9.77
C LEU A 257 -8.78 4.97 11.24
N LYS A 258 -9.96 4.93 11.86
CA LYS A 258 -10.11 4.46 13.25
C LYS A 258 -9.69 3.00 13.38
N TRP A 259 -10.13 2.15 12.47
CA TRP A 259 -9.76 0.74 12.47
C TRP A 259 -8.24 0.58 12.38
N ALA A 260 -7.60 1.26 11.44
CA ALA A 260 -6.14 1.22 11.31
C ALA A 260 -5.41 1.67 12.58
N PHE A 261 -5.91 2.75 13.20
CA PHE A 261 -5.38 3.27 14.45
C PHE A 261 -5.51 2.25 15.61
N GLU A 262 -6.68 1.62 15.78
CA GLU A 262 -6.90 0.59 16.83
C GLU A 262 -6.10 -0.69 16.59
N GLU A 263 -5.75 -0.98 15.33
CA GLU A 263 -4.84 -2.04 14.95
C GLU A 263 -3.36 -1.71 15.24
N GLY A 264 -3.07 -0.53 15.80
CA GLY A 264 -1.72 -0.09 16.16
C GLY A 264 -0.89 0.33 14.95
N VAL A 265 -1.54 0.72 13.84
CA VAL A 265 -0.90 1.18 12.61
C VAL A 265 -1.04 2.69 12.51
N GLY A 266 0.08 3.40 12.35
CA GLY A 266 0.02 4.82 11.99
C GLY A 266 -0.45 4.98 10.56
N VAL A 267 -1.16 6.06 10.22
CA VAL A 267 -1.78 6.23 8.91
C VAL A 267 -1.38 7.54 8.25
N ILE A 268 -1.17 7.47 6.94
CA ILE A 268 -0.96 8.63 6.08
C ILE A 268 -2.20 8.80 5.20
N VAL A 269 -2.95 9.87 5.42
CA VAL A 269 -4.17 10.16 4.66
C VAL A 269 -4.01 11.46 3.87
N LYS A 270 -4.40 11.43 2.60
CA LYS A 270 -4.37 12.59 1.71
C LYS A 270 -5.77 13.14 1.49
N SER A 271 -5.91 14.46 1.50
CA SER A 271 -7.11 15.18 1.01
C SER A 271 -6.71 16.55 0.50
N PHE A 272 -7.43 17.07 -0.48
CA PHE A 272 -7.37 18.48 -0.91
C PHE A 272 -8.65 19.25 -0.52
N ASN A 273 -9.53 18.61 0.25
CA ASN A 273 -10.77 19.19 0.75
C ASN A 273 -10.65 19.35 2.26
N VAL A 274 -10.78 20.59 2.74
CA VAL A 274 -10.60 21.01 4.14
C VAL A 274 -11.53 20.26 5.09
N GLU A 275 -12.80 20.08 4.71
CA GLU A 275 -13.77 19.37 5.55
C GLU A 275 -13.37 17.92 5.76
N ARG A 276 -12.93 17.23 4.69
CA ARG A 276 -12.37 15.86 4.81
C ARG A 276 -11.10 15.83 5.65
N MET A 277 -10.23 16.84 5.56
CA MET A 277 -9.02 16.91 6.40
C MET A 277 -9.38 16.99 7.88
N LYS A 278 -10.39 17.80 8.23
CA LYS A 278 -10.91 17.93 9.59
C LYS A 278 -11.53 16.62 10.07
N GLN A 279 -12.41 16.01 9.28
CA GLN A 279 -13.05 14.73 9.61
C GLN A 279 -12.04 13.61 9.86
N ASN A 280 -10.92 13.59 9.12
CA ASN A 280 -9.85 12.61 9.30
C ASN A 280 -9.16 12.72 10.67
N LEU A 281 -9.16 13.90 11.31
CA LEU A 281 -8.62 14.10 12.66
C LEU A 281 -9.62 13.67 13.75
N GLU A 282 -10.91 13.67 13.45
CA GLU A 282 -12.03 13.34 14.35
C GLU A 282 -12.25 11.82 14.51
N ILE A 283 -11.15 11.08 14.69
CA ILE A 283 -11.14 9.62 14.92
C ILE A 283 -10.66 9.23 16.32
N LEU A 284 -10.27 10.20 17.16
CA LEU A 284 -9.56 9.93 18.42
C LEU A 284 -10.50 9.78 19.63
N ASP A 285 -11.70 10.37 19.57
CA ASP A 285 -12.64 10.54 20.68
C ASP A 285 -13.74 9.46 20.77
N TRP A 286 -13.71 8.45 19.89
CA TRP A 286 -14.64 7.33 19.89
C TRP A 286 -13.93 6.03 19.50
N SER A 287 -14.56 4.86 19.70
CA SER A 287 -13.95 3.56 19.38
C SER A 287 -14.88 2.65 18.58
N LEU A 288 -14.28 1.66 17.90
CA LEU A 288 -15.01 0.53 17.35
C LEU A 288 -15.28 -0.49 18.47
N SER A 289 -16.42 -1.18 18.38
CA SER A 289 -16.70 -2.35 19.20
C SER A 289 -15.84 -3.52 18.75
N GLU A 290 -15.72 -4.54 19.59
CA GLU A 290 -15.01 -5.77 19.22
C GLU A 290 -15.65 -6.48 18.03
N GLU A 291 -16.99 -6.48 17.97
CA GLU A 291 -17.74 -7.04 16.85
C GLU A 291 -17.48 -6.27 15.56
N GLU A 292 -17.50 -4.94 15.58
CA GLU A 292 -17.20 -4.11 14.40
C GLU A 292 -15.76 -4.33 13.93
N ARG A 293 -14.78 -4.33 14.83
CA ARG A 293 -13.39 -4.64 14.47
C ARG A 293 -13.26 -6.02 13.84
N LYS A 294 -13.94 -7.03 14.40
CA LYS A 294 -13.95 -8.38 13.86
C LYS A 294 -14.57 -8.42 12.46
N ARG A 295 -15.72 -7.77 12.25
CA ARG A 295 -16.38 -7.67 10.93
C ARG A 295 -15.47 -7.03 9.88
N ILE A 296 -14.72 -5.99 10.25
CA ILE A 296 -13.75 -5.34 9.37
C ILE A 296 -12.56 -6.26 9.11
N GLY A 297 -12.01 -6.90 10.15
CA GLY A 297 -10.87 -7.81 10.04
C GLY A 297 -11.14 -9.07 9.22
N ASP A 298 -12.39 -9.52 9.16
CA ASP A 298 -12.86 -10.69 8.39
C ASP A 298 -13.13 -10.35 6.90
N LEU A 299 -12.95 -9.10 6.47
CA LEU A 299 -13.18 -8.72 5.08
C LEU A 299 -12.25 -9.45 4.09
N PRO A 300 -12.72 -9.72 2.86
CA PRO A 300 -11.89 -10.17 1.75
C PRO A 300 -10.61 -9.36 1.56
N GLN A 301 -9.46 -10.02 1.65
CA GLN A 301 -8.16 -9.37 1.50
C GLN A 301 -7.72 -9.35 0.04
N SER A 302 -7.24 -8.21 -0.45
CA SER A 302 -6.75 -7.99 -1.81
C SER A 302 -5.94 -6.68 -1.87
N ARG A 303 -4.66 -6.79 -2.27
CA ARG A 303 -3.77 -5.65 -2.47
C ARG A 303 -4.19 -4.82 -3.70
N SER A 304 -4.21 -3.50 -3.59
CA SER A 304 -4.46 -2.60 -4.74
C SER A 304 -3.16 -2.19 -5.43
N CYS A 305 -2.13 -1.84 -4.66
CA CYS A 305 -0.83 -1.44 -5.16
C CYS A 305 0.03 -2.68 -5.45
N THR A 306 -0.31 -3.40 -6.53
CA THR A 306 0.24 -4.73 -6.84
C THR A 306 1.70 -4.73 -7.27
N GLY A 307 2.25 -3.59 -7.71
CA GLY A 307 3.59 -3.55 -8.31
C GLY A 307 3.65 -4.16 -9.71
N GLU A 308 2.51 -4.28 -10.40
CA GLU A 308 2.44 -4.84 -11.77
C GLU A 308 3.32 -4.10 -12.79
N SER A 309 3.57 -2.81 -12.56
CA SER A 309 4.52 -2.02 -13.35
C SER A 309 5.97 -2.48 -13.19
N PHE A 310 6.30 -3.24 -12.14
CA PHE A 310 7.66 -3.71 -11.84
C PHE A 310 7.95 -5.13 -12.31
N VAL A 311 6.97 -5.82 -12.87
CA VAL A 311 7.10 -7.23 -13.27
C VAL A 311 7.00 -7.41 -14.79
N SER A 312 7.84 -8.29 -15.32
CA SER A 312 7.78 -8.74 -16.73
C SER A 312 8.44 -10.10 -16.88
N GLU A 313 7.99 -10.90 -17.85
CA GLU A 313 8.52 -12.27 -18.07
C GLU A 313 10.04 -12.32 -18.24
N ASN A 314 10.61 -11.26 -18.84
CA ASN A 314 12.04 -11.11 -19.10
C ASN A 314 12.73 -10.10 -18.16
N GLY A 315 12.02 -9.61 -17.14
CA GLY A 315 12.51 -8.57 -16.23
C GLY A 315 13.20 -9.12 -14.98
N THR A 316 13.64 -8.19 -14.13
CA THR A 316 14.24 -8.50 -12.83
C THR A 316 13.29 -9.29 -11.93
N PHE A 317 12.00 -8.92 -11.91
CA PHE A 317 10.95 -9.65 -11.21
C PHE A 317 9.99 -10.23 -12.25
N LYS A 318 9.82 -11.54 -12.27
CA LYS A 318 9.04 -12.22 -13.32
C LYS A 318 7.55 -12.23 -13.00
N THR A 319 7.22 -12.33 -11.73
CA THR A 319 5.83 -12.39 -11.26
C THR A 319 5.61 -11.44 -10.09
N ILE A 320 4.35 -11.09 -9.86
CA ILE A 320 3.96 -10.30 -8.69
C ILE A 320 4.26 -11.07 -7.39
N GLU A 321 4.13 -12.41 -7.42
CA GLU A 321 4.48 -13.27 -6.30
C GLU A 321 5.97 -13.17 -5.94
N GLU A 322 6.86 -13.17 -6.94
CA GLU A 322 8.29 -12.96 -6.75
C GLU A 322 8.58 -11.56 -6.18
N PHE A 323 7.92 -10.53 -6.72
CA PHE A 323 8.11 -9.16 -6.24
C PHE A 323 7.74 -8.98 -4.77
N TRP A 324 6.69 -9.65 -4.29
CA TRP A 324 6.24 -9.58 -2.89
C TRP A 324 6.67 -10.78 -2.03
N ASP A 325 7.54 -11.66 -2.53
CA ASP A 325 7.99 -12.87 -1.82
C ASP A 325 6.82 -13.74 -1.29
N GLY A 326 5.77 -13.88 -2.10
CA GLY A 326 4.55 -14.62 -1.75
C GLY A 326 3.50 -13.82 -0.95
N GLU A 327 3.80 -12.60 -0.51
CA GLU A 327 2.94 -11.77 0.35
C GLU A 327 1.93 -10.91 -0.45
N ASN A 328 1.50 -11.37 -1.63
CA ASN A 328 0.55 -10.66 -2.49
C ASN A 328 -0.82 -11.35 -2.63
N MET A 329 -0.93 -12.62 -2.23
CA MET A 329 -2.20 -13.33 -2.34
C MET A 329 -3.12 -12.94 -1.20
N GLY A 330 -3.84 -11.85 -1.42
CA GLY A 330 -5.22 -11.81 -0.96
C GLY A 330 -5.88 -13.08 -1.47
N SER A 331 -6.18 -14.02 -0.57
CA SER A 331 -7.07 -15.11 -0.92
C SER A 331 -8.32 -14.44 -1.49
N ILE A 332 -8.60 -14.59 -2.78
CA ILE A 332 -9.95 -14.38 -3.29
C ILE A 332 -10.79 -15.27 -2.38
N PRO A 333 -11.57 -14.70 -1.45
CA PRO A 333 -12.14 -15.54 -0.42
C PRO A 333 -13.13 -16.43 -1.12
N ASP A 334 -12.91 -17.72 -0.96
CA ASP A 334 -13.90 -18.69 -1.35
C ASP A 334 -15.21 -18.34 -0.66
N CYS A 335 -16.30 -18.21 -1.41
CA CYS A 335 -17.61 -18.18 -0.78
C CYS A 335 -17.86 -19.54 -0.14
N VAL A 336 -18.24 -19.53 1.13
CA VAL A 336 -18.63 -20.75 1.83
C VAL A 336 -20.09 -21.03 1.51
N LEU A 337 -20.34 -22.10 0.77
CA LEU A 337 -21.70 -22.51 0.44
C LEU A 337 -22.45 -22.88 1.71
N ARG A 338 -23.53 -22.14 2.01
CA ARG A 338 -24.28 -22.21 3.28
C ARG A 338 -24.64 -23.62 3.74
N TRP A 339 -24.97 -24.51 2.81
CA TRP A 339 -25.48 -25.85 3.11
C TRP A 339 -24.41 -26.93 3.15
N SER A 340 -23.37 -26.82 2.33
CA SER A 340 -22.31 -27.84 2.25
C SER A 340 -21.06 -27.46 3.04
N GLY A 341 -20.91 -26.19 3.44
CA GLY A 341 -19.68 -25.65 4.02
C GLY A 341 -18.50 -25.64 3.04
N GLN A 342 -18.71 -26.01 1.77
CA GLN A 342 -17.65 -26.04 0.78
C GLN A 342 -17.26 -24.62 0.40
N ARG A 343 -15.95 -24.44 0.26
CA ARG A 343 -15.33 -23.23 -0.24
C ARG A 343 -15.36 -23.25 -1.78
N MET A 344 -16.08 -22.30 -2.36
CA MET A 344 -16.15 -22.07 -3.81
C MET A 344 -15.46 -20.75 -4.15
N PRO A 345 -14.41 -20.73 -4.99
CA PRO A 345 -13.81 -19.48 -5.47
C PRO A 345 -14.86 -18.59 -6.14
N VAL A 346 -14.88 -17.29 -5.82
CA VAL A 346 -15.93 -16.38 -6.31
C VAL A 346 -15.79 -16.01 -7.79
N VAL A 347 -14.63 -16.30 -8.40
CA VAL A 347 -14.39 -16.07 -9.83
C VAL A 347 -14.29 -17.41 -10.55
N GLY A 348 -15.29 -17.70 -11.37
CA GLY A 348 -15.36 -18.91 -12.20
C GLY A 348 -14.94 -18.66 -13.65
N PHE A 349 -14.35 -19.68 -14.27
CA PHE A 349 -14.07 -19.73 -15.70
C PHE A 349 -15.16 -20.53 -16.41
N GLY A 350 -15.96 -19.87 -17.26
CA GLY A 350 -16.98 -20.51 -18.09
C GLY A 350 -16.40 -21.17 -19.33
N THR A 351 -16.84 -22.38 -19.63
CA THR A 351 -16.33 -23.18 -20.77
C THR A 351 -17.25 -23.17 -21.99
N ALA A 352 -18.32 -22.37 -21.98
CA ALA A 352 -19.19 -22.17 -23.13
C ALA A 352 -18.45 -21.40 -24.24
N SER A 353 -18.56 -21.83 -25.50
CA SER A 353 -18.02 -21.11 -26.65
C SER A 353 -18.94 -21.25 -27.86
N GLU A 354 -19.30 -20.12 -28.46
CA GLU A 354 -20.10 -20.07 -29.70
C GLU A 354 -19.23 -19.92 -30.95
N ILE A 355 -17.95 -19.59 -30.78
CA ILE A 355 -17.02 -19.17 -31.84
C ILE A 355 -16.35 -20.38 -32.50
N VAL A 356 -16.17 -21.49 -31.75
CA VAL A 356 -15.50 -22.70 -32.24
C VAL A 356 -16.52 -23.84 -32.25
N LYS A 357 -16.80 -24.41 -33.43
CA LYS A 357 -17.68 -25.58 -33.59
C LYS A 357 -16.95 -26.69 -34.36
N GLY A 358 -17.21 -27.95 -34.03
CA GLY A 358 -16.59 -29.11 -34.70
C GLY A 358 -15.34 -29.65 -33.99
N SER A 359 -14.45 -30.31 -34.74
CA SER A 359 -13.28 -31.05 -34.22
C SER A 359 -12.30 -30.21 -33.38
N ASP A 360 -12.28 -28.89 -33.60
CA ASP A 360 -11.32 -27.99 -32.97
C ASP A 360 -11.78 -27.48 -31.60
N PHE A 361 -13.08 -27.65 -31.28
CA PHE A 361 -13.67 -27.23 -30.00
C PHE A 361 -13.01 -27.92 -28.81
N PHE A 362 -12.71 -29.20 -28.96
CA PHE A 362 -12.09 -30.01 -27.91
C PHE A 362 -10.72 -29.46 -27.51
N THR A 363 -9.82 -29.34 -28.50
CA THR A 363 -8.45 -28.86 -28.30
C THR A 363 -8.44 -27.43 -27.78
N PHE A 364 -9.28 -26.56 -28.34
CA PHE A 364 -9.37 -25.17 -27.92
C PHE A 364 -9.81 -25.05 -26.45
N THR A 365 -10.90 -25.73 -26.08
CA THR A 365 -11.44 -25.68 -24.71
C THR A 365 -10.45 -26.24 -23.70
N LYS A 366 -9.80 -27.36 -24.04
CA LYS A 366 -8.75 -27.97 -23.20
C LYS A 366 -7.61 -26.98 -22.94
N GLN A 367 -7.10 -26.32 -23.99
CA GLN A 367 -6.02 -25.34 -23.85
C GLN A 367 -6.43 -24.08 -23.08
N ALA A 368 -7.65 -23.59 -23.31
CA ALA A 368 -8.19 -22.45 -22.58
C ALA A 368 -8.32 -22.73 -21.07
N VAL A 369 -8.83 -23.91 -20.71
CA VAL A 369 -8.91 -24.36 -19.31
C VAL A 369 -7.52 -24.50 -18.70
N LEU A 370 -6.57 -25.12 -19.40
CA LEU A 370 -5.21 -25.29 -18.90
C LEU A 370 -4.54 -23.93 -18.65
N GLN A 371 -4.73 -22.97 -19.55
CA GLN A 371 -4.24 -21.61 -19.38
C GLN A 371 -4.93 -20.89 -18.20
N ALA A 372 -6.24 -21.06 -18.03
CA ALA A 372 -6.95 -20.51 -16.87
C ALA A 372 -6.41 -21.08 -15.55
N ILE A 373 -6.11 -22.38 -15.48
CA ILE A 373 -5.48 -23.00 -14.30
C ILE A 373 -4.11 -22.37 -14.01
N LYS A 374 -3.27 -22.15 -15.05
CA LYS A 374 -1.97 -21.47 -14.93
C LYS A 374 -2.12 -20.03 -14.43
N LEU A 375 -3.18 -19.33 -14.84
CA LEU A 375 -3.52 -17.98 -14.40
C LEU A 375 -4.13 -17.94 -12.99
N GLY A 376 -4.31 -19.07 -12.33
CA GLY A 376 -4.79 -19.15 -10.94
C GLY A 376 -6.30 -19.38 -10.78
N TYR A 377 -7.05 -19.63 -11.87
CA TYR A 377 -8.47 -20.00 -11.74
C TYR A 377 -8.61 -21.33 -11.02
N ARG A 378 -9.56 -21.39 -10.08
CA ARG A 378 -9.88 -22.60 -9.30
C ARG A 378 -11.35 -22.96 -9.34
N HIS A 379 -12.23 -22.10 -9.89
CA HIS A 379 -13.62 -22.44 -10.18
C HIS A 379 -13.83 -22.55 -11.69
N PHE A 380 -14.36 -23.68 -12.15
CA PHE A 380 -14.69 -23.94 -13.56
C PHE A 380 -16.17 -24.28 -13.71
N ASP A 381 -16.78 -23.69 -14.73
CA ASP A 381 -18.19 -23.85 -15.02
C ASP A 381 -18.39 -24.48 -16.40
N THR A 382 -19.11 -25.59 -16.44
CA THR A 382 -19.38 -26.40 -17.64
C THR A 382 -20.86 -26.79 -17.71
N ALA A 383 -21.27 -27.39 -18.81
CA ALA A 383 -22.60 -27.96 -18.99
C ALA A 383 -22.56 -29.07 -20.05
N SER A 384 -23.46 -30.04 -19.92
CA SER A 384 -23.59 -31.13 -20.88
C SER A 384 -23.86 -30.59 -22.31
N LEU A 385 -24.71 -29.57 -22.41
CA LEU A 385 -25.08 -28.90 -23.66
C LEU A 385 -23.88 -28.26 -24.37
N TYR A 386 -22.84 -27.83 -23.64
CA TYR A 386 -21.66 -27.20 -24.24
C TYR A 386 -20.71 -28.24 -24.85
N GLY A 387 -20.82 -29.52 -24.47
CA GLY A 387 -19.85 -30.56 -24.83
C GLY A 387 -18.46 -30.33 -24.23
N SER A 388 -18.33 -29.46 -23.22
CA SER A 388 -17.03 -29.05 -22.66
C SER A 388 -16.55 -29.87 -21.46
N GLU A 389 -17.34 -30.83 -20.99
CA GLU A 389 -17.01 -31.64 -19.81
C GLU A 389 -15.78 -32.54 -20.04
N GLN A 390 -15.71 -33.21 -21.19
CA GLN A 390 -14.58 -34.06 -21.56
C GLN A 390 -13.26 -33.27 -21.74
N PRO A 391 -13.21 -32.16 -22.51
CA PRO A 391 -11.97 -31.38 -22.62
C PRO A 391 -11.57 -30.71 -21.29
N LEU A 392 -12.51 -30.31 -20.45
CA LEU A 392 -12.23 -29.86 -19.07
C LEU A 392 -11.56 -30.97 -18.26
N GLY A 393 -12.11 -32.19 -18.31
CA GLY A 393 -11.54 -33.35 -17.63
C GLY A 393 -10.10 -33.64 -18.07
N GLU A 394 -9.82 -33.61 -19.38
CA GLU A 394 -8.46 -33.81 -19.88
C GLU A 394 -7.48 -32.69 -19.49
N ALA A 395 -7.93 -31.43 -19.51
CA ALA A 395 -7.11 -30.31 -19.08
C ALA A 395 -6.71 -30.43 -17.61
N ILE A 396 -7.59 -30.96 -16.76
CA ILE A 396 -7.31 -31.19 -15.33
C ILE A 396 -6.28 -32.30 -15.14
N VAL A 397 -6.39 -33.40 -15.89
CA VAL A 397 -5.40 -34.49 -15.85
C VAL A 397 -4.02 -33.98 -16.28
N GLU A 398 -3.97 -33.17 -17.33
CA GLU A 398 -2.73 -32.53 -17.79
C GLU A 398 -2.20 -31.51 -16.77
N ALA A 399 -3.07 -30.74 -16.14
CA ALA A 399 -2.66 -29.81 -15.08
C ALA A 399 -2.04 -30.52 -13.87
N LEU A 400 -2.56 -31.70 -13.50
CA LEU A 400 -1.98 -32.55 -12.46
C LEU A 400 -0.62 -33.09 -12.86
N SER A 401 -0.46 -33.59 -14.09
CA SER A 401 0.82 -34.14 -14.56
C SER A 401 1.91 -33.07 -14.69
N LEU A 402 1.53 -31.84 -15.04
CA LEU A 402 2.41 -30.68 -15.11
C LEU A 402 2.67 -30.01 -13.74
N GLY A 403 2.04 -30.49 -12.66
CA GLY A 403 2.19 -29.92 -11.32
C GLY A 403 1.56 -28.54 -11.12
N LEU A 404 0.64 -28.12 -12.01
CA LEU A 404 -0.07 -26.84 -11.93
C LEU A 404 -1.13 -26.83 -10.80
N ILE A 405 -1.60 -28.01 -10.42
CA ILE A 405 -2.43 -28.29 -9.24
C ILE A 405 -1.90 -29.59 -8.60
N LYS A 406 -1.95 -29.71 -7.27
CA LYS A 406 -1.49 -30.90 -6.53
C LYS A 406 -2.59 -31.93 -6.37
N SER A 407 -3.85 -31.50 -6.39
CA SER A 407 -5.02 -32.36 -6.27
C SER A 407 -6.21 -31.81 -7.03
N ARG A 408 -7.08 -32.71 -7.51
CA ARG A 408 -8.40 -32.35 -8.07
C ARG A 408 -9.23 -31.55 -7.06
N ASN A 409 -9.04 -31.75 -5.76
CA ASN A 409 -9.78 -31.05 -4.71
C ASN A 409 -9.45 -29.54 -4.63
N GLU A 410 -8.42 -29.07 -5.32
CA GLU A 410 -8.15 -27.64 -5.46
C GLU A 410 -9.11 -26.94 -6.44
N LEU A 411 -9.88 -27.70 -7.21
CA LEU A 411 -10.82 -27.17 -8.18
C LEU A 411 -12.27 -27.29 -7.68
N PHE A 412 -13.01 -26.21 -7.78
CA PHE A 412 -14.45 -26.21 -7.66
C PHE A 412 -15.04 -26.31 -9.07
N ILE A 413 -15.86 -27.33 -9.37
CA ILE A 413 -16.46 -27.49 -10.70
C ILE A 413 -17.97 -27.49 -10.59
N THR A 414 -18.61 -26.60 -11.34
CA THR A 414 -20.06 -26.57 -11.52
C THR A 414 -20.39 -27.13 -12.89
N SER A 415 -21.36 -28.05 -12.96
CA SER A 415 -21.94 -28.51 -14.22
C SER A 415 -23.46 -28.30 -14.21
N LYS A 416 -24.05 -28.14 -15.40
CA LYS A 416 -25.49 -28.08 -15.61
C LYS A 416 -25.92 -29.17 -16.59
N LEU A 417 -27.12 -29.70 -16.35
CA LEU A 417 -27.79 -30.61 -17.28
C LEU A 417 -28.18 -29.89 -18.56
#